data_AF-A0A0X3P8J5-F1
#
_entry.id   AF-A0A0X3P8J5-F1
#
_cell.length_a   1.000
_cell.length_b   1.000
_cell.length_c   1.000
_cell.angle_alpha   90.00
_cell.angle_beta   90.00
_cell.angle_gamma   90.00
#
_symmetry.space_group_name_H-M   'P 1'
#
loop_
_entity.id
_entity.type
_entity.pdbx_description
1 polymer ?
#
loop_
_entity_poly.entity_id
_entity_poly.type
_entity_poly.pdbx_seq_one_letter_code
_entity_poly.pdbx_strand_id
1 'polypeptide(L)'
;MLAKTTLKPELRSVFSSDSLGITSVDADAFATGHYAQNSFGNFLERRLSRPESEMPLLLRSADPVKDQTFWLCTVAAKYLQCAMFPVGKLTKPVVKEIAREIGLDKIVARRESMGICFIGKRKFRDFIDNYIEPRPGIFKDYETGEVLGEHSGIFFCL
;
A
#
# COMPACT_ATOMS: atom_id res chain seq x y z
N MET A 1 -2.31 10.74 -5.84
CA MET A 1 -2.32 12.03 -6.57
C MET A 1 -0.88 12.30 -7.01
N LEU A 2 -0.69 12.72 -8.25
CA LEU A 2 0.63 13.13 -8.75
C LEU A 2 0.90 14.55 -8.26
N ALA A 3 2.11 14.82 -7.75
CA ALA A 3 2.49 16.12 -7.26
C ALA A 3 3.59 16.70 -8.15
N LYS A 4 3.32 17.84 -8.79
CA LYS A 4 4.36 18.73 -9.30
C LYS A 4 4.84 19.57 -8.13
N THR A 5 5.85 19.10 -7.41
CA THR A 5 6.62 19.99 -6.55
C THR A 5 7.55 20.80 -7.46
N THR A 6 7.70 22.10 -7.21
CA THR A 6 8.62 22.96 -7.98
C THR A 6 10.07 22.51 -7.76
N LEU A 7 10.46 21.41 -8.40
CA LEU A 7 11.86 20.99 -8.45
C LEU A 7 12.57 21.84 -9.48
N LYS A 8 13.78 22.27 -9.12
CA LYS A 8 14.62 23.09 -9.99
C LYS A 8 14.91 22.34 -11.30
N PRO A 9 15.01 23.04 -12.45
CA PRO A 9 15.21 22.43 -13.77
C PRO A 9 16.41 21.48 -13.85
N GLU A 10 17.47 21.77 -13.11
CA GLU A 10 18.70 20.97 -12.97
C GLU A 10 18.50 19.58 -12.32
N LEU A 11 17.33 19.28 -11.76
CA LEU A 11 17.01 17.98 -11.14
C LEU A 11 16.23 17.03 -12.08
N ARG A 12 15.81 17.50 -13.26
CA ARG A 12 15.17 16.65 -14.29
C ARG A 12 16.15 15.66 -14.92
N SER A 13 17.46 15.94 -14.89
CA SER A 13 18.50 15.10 -15.51
C SER A 13 19.00 13.97 -14.62
N VAL A 14 18.70 13.97 -13.32
CA VAL A 14 19.13 12.92 -12.36
C VAL A 14 18.32 11.63 -12.57
N PHE A 15 17.12 11.77 -13.12
CA PHE A 15 16.40 10.65 -13.68
C PHE A 15 16.71 10.57 -15.17
N SER A 16 17.56 9.61 -15.56
CA SER A 16 17.38 9.01 -16.88
C SER A 16 15.90 8.64 -16.97
N SER A 17 15.22 9.32 -17.87
CA SER A 17 13.78 9.44 -18.04
C SER A 17 13.05 8.10 -18.28
N ASP A 18 13.72 6.97 -18.16
CA ASP A 18 13.22 5.69 -18.64
C ASP A 18 13.08 4.62 -17.54
N SER A 19 13.59 4.85 -16.31
CA SER A 19 13.74 3.77 -15.31
C SER A 19 12.66 3.68 -14.20
N LEU A 20 11.79 4.68 -14.05
CA LEU A 20 10.84 4.78 -12.93
C LEU A 20 9.35 4.82 -13.35
N GLY A 21 9.03 4.78 -14.64
CA GLY A 21 7.64 4.70 -15.14
C GLY A 21 6.75 5.93 -14.88
N ILE A 22 7.25 6.93 -14.14
CA ILE A 22 6.54 8.20 -13.88
C ILE A 22 6.44 9.05 -15.16
N THR A 23 7.22 8.77 -16.20
CA THR A 23 7.38 9.65 -17.37
C THR A 23 6.19 9.76 -18.32
N SER A 24 5.16 8.92 -18.16
CA SER A 24 3.88 9.14 -18.85
C SER A 24 3.11 10.36 -18.34
N VAL A 25 3.47 10.86 -17.15
CA VAL A 25 2.87 12.01 -16.49
C VAL A 25 4.00 12.93 -15.99
N ASP A 26 4.05 14.18 -16.46
CA ASP A 26 5.08 15.17 -16.08
C ASP A 26 4.99 15.48 -14.57
N ALA A 27 5.59 14.63 -13.74
CA ALA A 27 5.53 14.67 -12.28
C ALA A 27 6.86 14.21 -11.69
N ASP A 28 7.20 14.78 -10.55
CA ASP A 28 8.48 14.51 -9.86
C ASP A 28 8.33 13.50 -8.71
N ALA A 29 7.11 13.35 -8.20
CA ALA A 29 6.76 12.47 -7.10
C ALA A 29 5.30 12.02 -7.17
N PHE A 30 5.00 10.93 -6.48
CA PHE A 30 3.64 10.46 -6.30
C PHE A 30 3.28 10.39 -4.81
N ALA A 31 2.04 10.78 -4.50
CA ALA A 31 1.49 10.66 -3.16
C ALA A 31 0.47 9.54 -3.09
N THR A 32 0.60 8.71 -2.05
CA THR A 32 -0.33 7.63 -1.74
C THR A 32 -1.02 7.86 -0.40
N GLY A 33 -2.18 7.25 -0.21
CA GLY A 33 -2.89 7.24 1.08
C GLY A 33 -2.36 6.20 2.06
N HIS A 34 -1.16 5.64 1.84
CA HIS A 34 -0.62 4.61 2.72
C HIS A 34 -0.23 5.21 4.07
N TYR A 35 -0.59 4.49 5.14
CA TYR A 35 -0.13 4.72 6.49
C TYR A 35 1.27 4.13 6.64
N ALA A 36 2.26 4.89 6.20
CA ALA A 36 3.69 4.62 6.32
C ALA A 36 4.43 5.95 6.35
N GLN A 37 5.71 5.94 6.72
CA GLN A 37 6.55 7.13 6.74
C GLN A 37 7.79 6.93 5.87
N ASN A 38 8.35 8.04 5.39
CA ASN A 38 9.57 8.05 4.58
C ASN A 38 10.67 8.79 5.36
N SER A 39 11.87 8.21 5.46
CA SER A 39 12.99 8.86 6.17
C SER A 39 13.43 10.18 5.54
N PHE A 40 13.18 10.39 4.25
CA PHE A 40 13.36 11.68 3.56
C PHE A 40 12.23 12.68 3.81
N GLY A 41 11.20 12.27 4.56
CA GLY A 41 10.06 13.11 4.89
C GLY A 41 8.79 12.67 4.19
N ASN A 42 7.64 12.89 4.83
CA ASN A 42 6.34 12.46 4.28
C ASN A 42 5.96 13.26 3.03
N PHE A 43 6.58 14.42 2.82
CA PHE A 43 6.51 15.23 1.62
C PHE A 43 7.87 15.37 0.93
N LEU A 44 8.81 14.45 1.20
CA LEU A 44 10.17 14.44 0.67
C LEU A 44 10.98 15.70 1.01
N GLU A 45 10.63 16.39 2.10
CA GLU A 45 11.20 17.68 2.47
C GLU A 45 12.72 17.65 2.75
N ARG A 46 13.28 16.49 3.10
CA ARG A 46 14.72 16.29 3.34
C ARG A 46 15.47 15.71 2.14
N ARG A 47 14.78 15.34 1.05
CA ARG A 47 15.41 14.64 -0.08
C ARG A 47 16.59 15.40 -0.68
N LEU A 48 16.45 16.72 -0.86
CA LEU A 48 17.49 17.57 -1.48
C LEU A 48 18.68 17.86 -0.56
N SER A 49 18.52 17.68 0.75
CA SER A 49 19.60 17.87 1.74
C SER A 49 20.45 16.61 1.96
N ARG A 50 20.13 15.52 1.26
CA ARG A 50 20.74 14.20 1.46
C ARG A 50 21.75 13.91 0.35
N PRO A 51 22.84 13.18 0.62
CA PRO A 51 23.72 12.69 -0.42
C PRO A 51 22.93 11.85 -1.44
N GLU A 52 23.28 11.95 -2.71
CA GLU A 52 22.63 11.18 -3.79
C GLU A 52 22.75 9.66 -3.61
N SER A 53 23.80 9.21 -2.92
CA SER A 53 24.00 7.81 -2.55
C SER A 53 23.12 7.31 -1.39
N GLU A 54 22.51 8.22 -0.63
CA GLU A 54 21.65 7.84 0.49
C GLU A 54 20.28 7.39 -0.03
N MET A 55 19.85 6.20 0.39
CA MET A 55 18.54 5.67 0.05
C MET A 55 17.55 5.91 1.19
N PRO A 56 16.31 6.33 0.89
CA PRO A 56 15.29 6.49 1.91
C PRO A 56 14.88 5.15 2.51
N LEU A 57 14.52 5.18 3.79
CA LEU A 57 14.00 4.05 4.54
C LEU A 57 12.47 4.16 4.64
N LEU A 58 11.81 3.01 4.56
CA LEU A 58 10.40 2.85 4.91
C LEU A 58 10.29 2.79 6.44
N LEU A 59 9.50 3.69 7.02
CA LEU A 59 9.30 3.81 8.45
C LEU A 59 7.84 3.52 8.81
N ARG A 60 7.61 3.02 10.03
CA ARG A 60 6.27 2.73 10.55
C ARG A 60 5.40 3.99 10.63
N SER A 61 4.09 3.81 10.48
CA SER A 61 3.11 4.86 10.69
C SER A 61 3.01 5.26 12.17
N ALA A 62 2.55 6.49 12.42
CA ALA A 62 2.11 6.90 13.74
C ALA A 62 0.82 6.17 14.19
N ASP A 63 0.06 5.59 13.27
CA ASP A 63 -1.11 4.76 13.56
C ASP A 63 -0.73 3.27 13.51
N PRO A 64 -0.53 2.60 14.66
CA PRO A 64 -0.12 1.20 14.66
C PRO A 64 -1.22 0.25 14.16
N VAL A 65 -2.50 0.65 14.23
CA VAL A 65 -3.63 -0.17 13.76
C VAL A 65 -3.75 -0.10 12.24
N LYS A 66 -3.37 1.04 11.65
CA LYS A 66 -3.40 1.26 10.20
C LYS A 66 -2.05 1.10 9.53
N ASP A 67 -0.99 0.76 10.26
CA ASP A 67 0.35 0.63 9.69
C ASP A 67 0.35 -0.33 8.48
N GLN A 68 0.80 0.20 7.34
CA GLN A 68 0.85 -0.52 6.06
C GLN A 68 2.28 -0.82 5.62
N THR A 69 3.27 -0.71 6.51
CA THR A 69 4.67 -0.99 6.16
C THR A 69 4.89 -2.45 5.78
N PHE A 70 4.12 -3.38 6.35
CA PHE A 70 4.14 -4.77 5.94
C PHE A 70 3.82 -4.94 4.45
N TRP A 71 2.79 -4.27 3.93
CA TRP A 71 2.43 -4.35 2.51
C TRP A 71 3.47 -3.70 1.60
N LEU A 72 4.22 -2.73 2.12
CA LEU A 72 5.23 -1.98 1.39
C LEU A 72 6.65 -2.56 1.55
N CYS A 73 6.84 -3.64 2.32
CA CYS A 73 8.19 -4.13 2.67
C CYS A 73 8.98 -4.66 1.45
N THR A 74 8.30 -5.05 0.37
CA THR A 74 8.92 -5.51 -0.88
C THR A 74 9.25 -4.36 -1.84
N VAL A 75 8.86 -3.12 -1.52
CA VAL A 75 9.15 -1.96 -2.36
C VAL A 75 10.64 -1.65 -2.29
N ALA A 76 11.31 -1.66 -3.45
CA ALA A 76 12.72 -1.30 -3.52
C ALA A 76 12.94 0.17 -3.11
N ALA A 77 13.98 0.43 -2.32
CA ALA A 77 14.27 1.75 -1.75
C ALA A 77 14.41 2.87 -2.81
N LYS A 78 14.85 2.54 -4.04
CA LYS A 78 14.90 3.49 -5.15
C LYS A 78 13.55 4.13 -5.47
N TYR A 79 12.45 3.39 -5.33
CA TYR A 79 11.10 3.91 -5.58
C TYR A 79 10.61 4.80 -4.44
N LEU A 80 11.14 4.61 -3.23
CA LEU A 80 10.81 5.46 -2.08
C LEU A 80 11.37 6.89 -2.23
N GLN A 81 12.35 7.12 -3.12
CA GLN A 81 12.90 8.47 -3.38
C GLN A 81 11.86 9.45 -3.94
N CYS A 82 10.83 8.94 -4.62
CA CYS A 82 9.75 9.74 -5.21
C CYS A 82 8.37 9.43 -4.58
N ALA A 83 8.33 8.68 -3.47
CA ALA A 83 7.10 8.28 -2.79
C ALA A 83 6.80 9.17 -1.58
N MET A 84 5.66 9.87 -1.62
CA MET A 84 5.13 10.67 -0.53
C MET A 84 4.06 9.89 0.24
N PHE A 85 4.08 10.01 1.57
CA PHE A 85 3.08 9.43 2.48
C PHE A 85 2.48 10.50 3.40
N PRO A 86 1.61 11.40 2.87
CA PRO A 86 1.11 12.57 3.61
C PRO A 86 0.42 12.23 4.94
N VAL A 87 -0.25 11.08 5.00
CA VAL A 87 -0.99 10.62 6.18
C VAL A 87 -0.14 9.83 7.18
N GLY A 88 1.15 9.61 6.89
CA GLY A 88 2.02 8.72 7.67
C GLY A 88 2.16 9.04 9.15
N LYS A 89 2.03 10.33 9.51
CA LYS A 89 2.11 10.85 10.88
C LYS A 89 0.75 11.01 11.56
N LEU A 90 -0.34 10.71 10.87
CA LEU A 90 -1.70 10.93 11.35
C LEU A 90 -2.36 9.61 11.69
N THR A 91 -3.22 9.64 12.71
CA THR A 91 -4.14 8.52 12.97
C THR A 91 -5.36 8.61 12.08
N LYS A 92 -6.02 7.48 11.84
CA LYS A 92 -7.24 7.45 11.02
C LYS A 92 -8.34 8.40 11.51
N PRO A 93 -8.62 8.52 12.83
CA PRO A 93 -9.57 9.51 13.33
C PRO A 93 -9.19 10.94 12.95
N VAL A 94 -7.91 11.32 13.08
CA VAL A 94 -7.42 12.66 12.73
C VAL A 94 -7.57 12.92 11.23
N VAL A 95 -7.24 11.95 10.38
CA VAL A 95 -7.47 12.07 8.93
C VAL A 95 -8.95 12.27 8.60
N LYS A 96 -9.86 11.58 9.31
CA LYS A 96 -11.29 11.76 9.14
C LYS A 96 -11.76 13.14 9.62
N GLU A 97 -11.19 13.67 10.70
CA GLU A 97 -11.51 15.01 11.19
C GLU A 97 -11.13 16.08 10.16
N ILE A 98 -9.87 16.06 9.70
CA ILE A 98 -9.38 16.96 8.65
C ILE A 98 -10.28 16.88 7.42
N ALA A 99 -10.69 15.66 7.04
CA ALA A 99 -11.59 15.47 5.91
C ALA A 99 -12.98 16.09 6.13
N ARG A 100 -13.55 16.05 7.34
CA ARG A 100 -14.82 16.76 7.64
C ARG A 100 -14.64 18.26 7.60
N GLU A 101 -13.56 18.78 8.18
CA GLU A 101 -13.24 20.21 8.21
C GLU A 101 -13.14 20.82 6.81
N ILE A 102 -12.64 20.05 5.82
CA ILE A 102 -12.54 20.48 4.42
C ILE A 102 -13.75 20.09 3.54
N GLY A 103 -14.87 19.65 4.15
CA GLY A 103 -16.13 19.37 3.47
C GLY A 103 -16.18 18.04 2.68
N LEU A 104 -15.37 17.05 3.06
CA LEU A 104 -15.34 15.71 2.45
C LEU A 104 -16.17 14.69 3.24
N ASP A 105 -17.30 15.09 3.82
CA ASP A 105 -18.15 14.22 4.66
C ASP A 105 -18.59 12.94 3.96
N LYS A 106 -18.85 13.01 2.64
CA LYS A 106 -19.18 11.83 1.83
C LYS A 106 -18.08 10.78 1.82
N ILE A 107 -16.81 11.20 1.90
CA ILE A 107 -15.65 10.28 1.96
C ILE A 107 -15.50 9.73 3.37
N VAL A 108 -15.73 10.54 4.39
CA VAL A 108 -15.66 10.14 5.81
C VAL A 108 -16.70 9.07 6.15
N ALA A 109 -17.90 9.20 5.58
CA ALA A 109 -19.01 8.25 5.74
C ALA A 109 -18.82 6.93 4.97
N ARG A 110 -17.93 6.91 3.96
CA ARG A 110 -17.66 5.67 3.21
C ARG A 110 -16.96 4.66 4.11
N ARG A 111 -17.44 3.41 4.03
CA ARG A 111 -16.75 2.27 4.62
C ARG A 111 -15.40 2.07 3.95
N GLU A 112 -14.43 1.67 4.74
CA GLU A 112 -13.11 1.32 4.24
C GLU A 112 -13.20 0.08 3.36
N SER A 113 -12.34 0.04 2.33
CA SER A 113 -12.22 -1.16 1.50
C SER A 113 -11.49 -2.23 2.31
N MET A 114 -12.12 -3.38 2.46
CA MET A 114 -11.58 -4.56 3.14
C MET A 114 -11.42 -5.69 2.11
N GLY A 115 -10.40 -6.52 2.26
CA GLY A 115 -10.09 -7.62 1.36
C GLY A 115 -9.00 -7.30 0.34
N ILE A 116 -8.78 -8.22 -0.59
CA ILE A 116 -7.71 -8.11 -1.59
C ILE A 116 -8.07 -7.01 -2.59
N CYS A 117 -7.10 -6.14 -2.87
CA CYS A 117 -7.24 -5.08 -3.87
C CYS A 117 -7.67 -5.68 -5.22
N PHE A 118 -8.55 -4.97 -5.94
CA PHE A 118 -9.04 -5.32 -7.28
C PHE A 118 -10.03 -6.50 -7.40
N ILE A 119 -10.24 -7.33 -6.38
CA ILE A 119 -11.30 -8.37 -6.41
C ILE A 119 -12.71 -7.76 -6.25
N GLY A 120 -12.81 -6.61 -5.57
CA GLY A 120 -14.09 -5.95 -5.30
C GLY A 120 -14.94 -6.68 -4.25
N LYS A 121 -16.26 -6.47 -4.26
CA LYS A 121 -17.21 -7.03 -3.26
C LYS A 121 -17.64 -8.48 -3.57
N ARG A 122 -16.79 -9.28 -4.21
CA ARG A 122 -17.11 -10.69 -4.51
C ARG A 122 -16.68 -11.59 -3.36
N LYS A 123 -17.34 -12.73 -3.20
CA LYS A 123 -16.85 -13.76 -2.27
C LYS A 123 -15.51 -14.26 -2.79
N PHE A 124 -14.52 -14.35 -1.90
CA PHE A 124 -13.18 -14.78 -2.26
C PHE A 124 -13.18 -16.19 -2.90
N ARG A 125 -14.03 -17.09 -2.39
CA ARG A 125 -14.24 -18.43 -2.96
C ARG A 125 -14.60 -18.38 -4.44
N ASP A 126 -15.69 -17.69 -4.77
CA ASP A 126 -16.17 -17.54 -6.15
C ASP A 126 -15.13 -16.91 -7.08
N PHE A 127 -14.22 -16.08 -6.54
CA PHE A 127 -13.12 -15.52 -7.33
C PHE A 127 -12.08 -16.59 -7.68
N ILE A 128 -11.63 -17.37 -6.70
CA ILE A 128 -10.62 -18.43 -6.86
C ILE A 128 -11.11 -19.57 -7.74
N ASP A 129 -12.40 -19.92 -7.68
CA ASP A 129 -13.02 -20.96 -8.51
C ASP A 129 -12.85 -20.70 -10.03
N ASN A 130 -12.64 -19.45 -10.45
CA ASN A 130 -12.41 -19.13 -11.86
C ASN A 130 -10.97 -19.45 -12.33
N TYR A 131 -10.03 -19.70 -11.41
CA TYR A 131 -8.61 -19.89 -11.71
C TYR A 131 -8.07 -21.23 -11.27
N ILE A 132 -8.66 -21.84 -10.24
CA ILE A 132 -8.21 -23.09 -9.64
C ILE A 132 -9.39 -24.04 -9.54
N GLU A 133 -9.26 -25.22 -10.14
CA GLU A 133 -10.26 -26.27 -10.02
C GLU A 133 -10.27 -26.83 -8.59
N PRO A 134 -11.43 -26.82 -7.90
CA PRO A 134 -11.55 -27.37 -6.56
C PRO A 134 -11.24 -28.87 -6.51
N ARG A 135 -10.41 -29.28 -5.56
CA ARG A 135 -10.12 -30.70 -5.28
C ARG A 135 -10.60 -31.06 -3.88
N PRO A 136 -11.79 -31.67 -3.76
CA PRO A 136 -12.31 -32.08 -2.47
C PRO A 136 -11.38 -33.08 -1.77
N GLY A 137 -11.39 -33.05 -0.45
CA GLY A 137 -10.56 -33.91 0.40
C GLY A 137 -11.11 -34.01 1.80
N ILE A 138 -10.41 -34.75 2.66
CA ILE A 138 -10.82 -35.05 4.03
C ILE A 138 -9.91 -34.35 5.03
N PHE A 139 -10.49 -33.85 6.11
CA PHE A 139 -9.74 -33.46 7.30
C PHE A 139 -9.52 -34.69 8.17
N LYS A 140 -8.28 -34.87 8.61
CA LYS A 140 -7.89 -35.93 9.54
C LYS A 140 -7.26 -35.33 10.78
N ASP A 141 -7.58 -35.91 11.93
CA ASP A 141 -6.81 -35.70 13.14
C ASP A 141 -5.38 -36.24 12.94
N TYR A 142 -4.38 -35.47 13.37
CA TYR A 142 -2.98 -35.84 13.16
C TYR A 142 -2.54 -37.00 14.06
N GLU A 143 -3.06 -37.08 15.29
CA GLU A 143 -2.66 -38.06 16.29
C GLU A 143 -3.41 -39.38 16.12
N THR A 144 -4.72 -39.32 15.89
CA THR A 144 -5.59 -40.50 15.81
C THR A 144 -5.81 -40.99 14.38
N GLY A 145 -5.62 -40.11 13.38
CA GLY A 145 -5.96 -40.39 11.99
C GLY A 145 -7.47 -40.41 11.70
N GLU A 146 -8.30 -40.07 12.69
CA GLU A 146 -9.75 -40.03 12.57
C GLU A 146 -10.18 -38.97 11.54
N VAL A 147 -11.18 -39.30 10.73
CA VAL A 147 -11.75 -38.36 9.75
C VAL A 147 -12.70 -37.39 10.47
N LEU A 148 -12.33 -36.11 10.50
CA LEU A 148 -13.08 -35.05 11.17
C LEU A 148 -14.12 -34.39 10.25
N GLY A 149 -14.01 -34.57 8.94
CA GLY A 149 -14.94 -34.02 7.95
C GLY A 149 -14.33 -33.90 6.57
N GLU A 150 -15.00 -33.16 5.69
CA GLU A 150 -14.61 -32.96 4.29
C GLU A 150 -14.42 -31.46 3.98
N HIS A 151 -13.55 -31.16 3.02
CA HIS A 151 -13.39 -29.83 2.45
C HIS A 151 -13.59 -29.84 0.93
N SER A 152 -14.07 -28.73 0.37
CA SER A 152 -14.22 -28.59 -1.09
C SER A 152 -12.92 -28.28 -1.84
N GLY A 153 -11.84 -27.95 -1.12
CA GLY A 153 -10.53 -27.67 -1.71
C GLY A 153 -9.58 -27.04 -0.70
N ILE A 154 -8.31 -27.45 -0.71
CA ILE A 154 -7.34 -27.01 0.30
C ILE A 154 -7.15 -25.48 0.32
N PHE A 155 -7.28 -24.83 -0.84
CA PHE A 155 -7.19 -23.38 -0.99
C PHE A 155 -8.33 -22.61 -0.30
N PHE A 156 -9.40 -23.26 0.12
CA PHE A 156 -10.49 -22.64 0.89
C PHE A 156 -10.37 -22.83 2.40
N CYS A 157 -9.38 -23.58 2.84
CA CYS A 157 -9.17 -23.97 4.24
C CYS A 157 -7.98 -23.25 4.87
N LEU A 158 -7.17 -22.58 4.04
CA LEU A 158 -6.03 -21.76 4.43
C LEU A 158 -6.46 -20.30 4.68
#